data_AF-A0A3P7PUB2-F1
#
_entry.id   AF-A0A3P7PUB2-F1
#
_cell.length_a   1.000
_cell.length_b   1.000
_cell.length_c   1.000
_cell.angle_alpha   90.00
_cell.angle_beta   90.00
_cell.angle_gamma   90.00
#
_symmetry.space_group_name_H-M   'P 1'
#
loop_
_entity.id
_entity.type
_entity.pdbx_description
1 polymer ?
#
loop_
_entity_poly.entity_id
_entity_poly.type
_entity_poly.pdbx_seq_one_letter_code
_entity_poly.pdbx_strand_id
1 'polypeptide(L)'
;MKFIASPTKKAEKEYANVVNDENVEYHWQVVERILFIYSKLNPGVKYVQGMNEIIGPIYYVLASDNDDEWARYAEADAYYCFQLLMSEIKDNFIKTLDNSYCGIESLMSQFHERLQICDEALYKHITDLAIKPQFYAFRWLSLLLSQEFPLPDVITIWDSLFSATNRFNLLCNICLAMLEKERDELLSADFSTCLRLLQNYREIDVGQLISFAHELEDGLYARCSSSSIDNRNSKNQVEKVFSAQKSKLIASLSNFIKTFSKK
;
A
#
# COMPACT_ATOMS: atom_id res chain seq x y z
N MET A 1 21.00 25.48 -26.35
CA MET A 1 19.76 25.84 -25.62
C MET A 1 19.94 25.43 -24.15
N LYS A 2 20.09 26.38 -23.22
CA LYS A 2 20.01 26.08 -21.77
C LYS A 2 18.58 26.33 -21.31
N PHE A 3 17.73 25.30 -21.38
CA PHE A 3 16.40 25.34 -20.77
C PHE A 3 16.54 24.79 -19.34
N ILE A 4 17.11 25.61 -18.44
CA ILE A 4 16.90 25.40 -17.01
C ILE A 4 15.86 26.45 -16.63
N ALA A 5 14.62 26.01 -16.45
CA ALA A 5 13.58 26.88 -15.93
C ALA A 5 14.06 27.44 -14.59
N SER A 6 14.14 28.76 -14.49
CA SER A 6 14.49 29.41 -13.22
C SER A 6 13.37 29.13 -12.22
N PRO A 7 13.66 28.68 -10.98
CA PRO A 7 12.62 28.33 -10.02
C PRO A 7 11.76 29.56 -9.68
N THR A 8 10.51 29.58 -10.14
CA THR A 8 9.58 30.71 -9.90
C THR A 8 9.15 30.83 -8.43
N LYS A 9 9.37 29.78 -7.62
CA LYS A 9 9.15 29.78 -6.18
C LYS A 9 10.43 29.38 -5.47
N LYS A 10 11.09 30.35 -4.83
CA LYS A 10 12.05 30.06 -3.76
C LYS A 10 11.23 29.63 -2.54
N ALA A 11 11.60 28.53 -1.91
CA ALA A 11 10.96 28.10 -0.69
C ALA A 11 11.12 29.19 0.40
N GLU A 12 10.14 29.31 1.29
CA GLU A 12 10.16 30.28 2.39
C GLU A 12 11.39 30.07 3.28
N LYS A 13 11.82 31.09 4.04
CA LYS A 13 13.10 31.08 4.78
C LYS A 13 13.34 29.84 5.68
N GLU A 14 12.28 29.18 6.13
CA GLU A 14 12.36 27.93 6.90
C GLU A 14 12.87 26.74 6.07
N TYR A 15 12.65 26.79 4.75
CA TYR A 15 13.19 25.88 3.73
C TYR A 15 14.32 26.53 2.92
N ALA A 16 14.72 27.77 3.24
CA ALA A 16 15.94 28.30 2.65
C ALA A 16 17.06 27.41 3.16
N ASN A 17 17.76 26.75 2.22
CA ASN A 17 18.97 25.97 2.48
C ASN A 17 20.04 26.88 3.08
N VAL A 18 19.90 27.27 4.35
CA VAL A 18 20.97 27.91 5.13
C VAL A 18 21.88 26.79 5.61
N VAL A 19 22.45 26.06 4.65
CA VAL A 19 23.63 25.27 4.93
C VAL A 19 24.78 26.27 4.93
N ASN A 20 25.51 26.35 6.03
CA ASN A 20 26.75 27.11 6.09
C ASN A 20 27.86 26.50 5.19
N ASP A 21 27.58 25.37 4.55
CA ASP A 21 28.48 24.65 3.64
C ASP A 21 27.73 24.32 2.34
N GLU A 22 28.13 24.93 1.23
CA GLU A 22 27.55 24.69 -0.10
C GLU A 22 27.70 23.23 -0.59
N ASN A 23 28.48 22.39 0.12
CA ASN A 23 28.77 21.02 -0.25
C ASN A 23 27.89 19.95 0.44
N VAL A 24 27.00 20.32 1.36
CA VAL A 24 26.11 19.35 2.02
C VAL A 24 24.77 19.30 1.31
N GLU A 25 24.42 18.11 0.83
CA GLU A 25 23.11 17.80 0.27
C GLU A 25 22.20 17.22 1.35
N TYR A 26 20.95 17.71 1.41
CA TYR A 26 19.94 17.13 2.28
C TYR A 26 19.17 15.99 1.60
N HIS A 27 18.87 14.95 2.36
CA HIS A 27 18.05 13.82 1.92
C HIS A 27 16.70 14.22 1.28
N TRP A 28 16.05 15.26 1.78
CA TRP A 28 14.79 15.74 1.20
C TRP A 28 14.96 16.30 -0.23
N GLN A 29 16.13 16.87 -0.56
CA GLN A 29 16.42 17.35 -1.91
C GLN A 29 16.58 16.18 -2.89
N VAL A 30 17.13 15.06 -2.42
CA VAL A 30 17.24 13.83 -3.20
C VAL A 30 15.85 13.27 -3.49
N VAL A 31 15.01 13.15 -2.46
CA VAL A 31 13.62 12.70 -2.60
C VAL A 31 12.81 13.62 -3.53
N GLU A 32 12.97 14.95 -3.41
CA GLU A 32 12.33 15.93 -4.30
C GLU A 32 12.71 15.70 -5.77
N ARG A 33 14.00 15.47 -6.06
CA ARG A 33 14.46 15.19 -7.44
C ARG A 33 13.89 13.89 -7.98
N ILE A 34 13.87 12.82 -7.19
CA ILE A 34 13.31 11.54 -7.59
C ILE A 34 11.84 11.72 -8.00
N LEU A 35 11.04 12.38 -7.15
CA LEU A 35 9.62 12.65 -7.42
C LEU A 35 9.43 13.57 -8.63
N PHE A 36 10.29 14.58 -8.79
CA PHE A 36 10.27 15.48 -9.94
C PHE A 36 10.55 14.73 -11.25
N ILE A 37 11.62 13.92 -11.29
CA ILE A 37 12.02 13.14 -12.46
C ILE A 37 10.91 12.14 -12.81
N TYR A 38 10.40 11.39 -11.83
CA TYR A 38 9.28 10.47 -12.03
C TYR A 38 8.06 11.20 -12.63
N SER A 39 7.70 12.37 -12.09
CA SER A 39 6.57 13.16 -12.58
C SER A 39 6.77 13.65 -14.02
N LYS A 40 8.00 13.92 -14.45
CA LYS A 40 8.29 14.35 -15.83
C LYS A 40 8.25 13.18 -16.82
N LEU A 41 8.74 12.01 -16.39
CA LEU A 41 8.77 10.82 -17.22
C LEU A 41 7.41 10.09 -17.29
N ASN A 42 6.53 10.31 -16.32
CA ASN A 42 5.19 9.71 -16.25
C ASN A 42 4.07 10.78 -16.31
N PRO A 43 3.89 11.51 -17.43
CA PRO A 43 2.95 12.64 -17.52
C PRO A 43 1.47 12.27 -17.33
N GLY A 44 1.11 10.99 -17.49
CA GLY A 44 -0.23 10.47 -17.21
C GLY A 44 -0.56 10.33 -15.72
N VAL A 45 0.47 10.24 -14.86
CA VAL A 45 0.32 10.12 -13.40
C VAL A 45 0.76 11.41 -12.72
N LYS A 46 1.95 11.90 -13.07
CA LYS A 46 2.65 13.02 -12.41
C LYS A 46 2.95 12.69 -10.94
N TYR A 47 3.37 13.69 -10.17
CA TYR A 47 3.43 13.60 -8.72
C TYR A 47 2.03 13.75 -8.11
N VAL A 48 1.71 12.87 -7.16
CA VAL A 48 0.52 12.94 -6.31
C VAL A 48 0.97 12.86 -4.86
N GLN A 49 0.39 13.71 -3.99
CA GLN A 49 0.67 13.67 -2.56
C GLN A 49 0.39 12.25 -2.00
N GLY A 50 1.29 11.74 -1.17
CA GLY A 50 1.31 10.33 -0.75
C GLY A 50 2.45 9.55 -1.42
N MET A 51 2.87 9.91 -2.63
CA MET A 51 4.06 9.30 -3.26
C MET A 51 5.34 9.55 -2.47
N ASN A 52 5.43 10.67 -1.74
CA ASN A 52 6.54 10.96 -0.83
C ASN A 52 6.65 9.94 0.32
N GLU A 53 5.51 9.41 0.78
CA GLU A 53 5.44 8.37 1.81
C GLU A 53 5.86 6.99 1.28
N ILE A 54 5.90 6.82 -0.04
CA ILE A 54 6.37 5.59 -0.69
C ILE A 54 7.88 5.67 -0.94
N ILE A 55 8.38 6.78 -1.50
CA ILE A 55 9.82 6.92 -1.76
C ILE A 55 10.64 7.06 -0.48
N GLY A 56 10.09 7.64 0.58
CA GLY A 56 10.79 7.88 1.85
C GLY A 56 11.43 6.60 2.41
N PRO A 57 10.66 5.52 2.68
CA PRO A 57 11.22 4.26 3.16
C PRO A 57 12.23 3.61 2.20
N ILE A 58 11.96 3.62 0.88
CA ILE A 58 12.89 3.06 -0.13
C ILE A 58 14.24 3.77 -0.05
N TYR A 59 14.21 5.10 -0.11
CA TYR A 59 15.41 5.91 -0.10
C TYR A 59 16.15 5.80 1.23
N TYR A 60 15.44 5.77 2.35
CA TYR A 60 16.05 5.58 3.67
C TYR A 60 16.87 4.29 3.74
N VAL A 61 16.30 3.16 3.31
CA VAL A 61 16.98 1.86 3.35
C VAL A 61 18.25 1.89 2.51
N LEU A 62 18.18 2.43 1.29
CA LEU A 62 19.33 2.47 0.38
C LEU A 62 20.39 3.49 0.79
N ALA A 63 20.00 4.64 1.32
CA ALA A 63 20.92 5.69 1.75
C ALA A 63 21.59 5.40 3.10
N SER A 64 21.01 4.49 3.89
CA SER A 64 21.53 4.08 5.21
C SER A 64 22.28 2.74 5.15
N ASP A 65 22.65 2.27 3.95
CA ASP A 65 23.44 1.05 3.80
C ASP A 65 24.81 1.19 4.51
N ASN A 66 25.34 0.09 5.03
CA ASN A 66 26.65 0.06 5.69
C ASN A 66 27.80 0.09 4.68
N ASP A 67 27.53 -0.26 3.41
CA ASP A 67 28.51 -0.19 2.33
C ASP A 67 28.45 1.19 1.66
N ASP A 68 29.53 1.96 1.81
CA ASP A 68 29.67 3.31 1.24
C ASP A 68 29.50 3.32 -0.29
N GLU A 69 29.85 2.23 -1.00
CA GLU A 69 29.66 2.13 -2.45
C GLU A 69 28.17 2.05 -2.80
N TRP A 70 27.38 1.27 -2.06
CA TRP A 70 25.94 1.14 -2.28
C TRP A 70 25.21 2.42 -1.86
N ALA A 71 25.52 2.97 -0.69
CA ALA A 71 24.94 4.22 -0.22
C ALA A 71 25.19 5.40 -1.19
N ARG A 72 26.32 5.40 -1.89
CA ARG A 72 26.64 6.41 -2.91
C ARG A 72 25.70 6.41 -4.12
N TYR A 73 25.10 5.27 -4.47
CA TYR A 73 24.16 5.15 -5.60
C TYR A 73 22.68 5.18 -5.16
N ALA A 74 22.41 5.40 -3.88
CA ALA A 74 21.07 5.34 -3.29
C ALA A 74 19.99 6.16 -4.02
N GLU A 75 20.32 7.34 -4.58
CA GLU A 75 19.34 8.11 -5.37
C GLU A 75 18.89 7.37 -6.62
N ALA A 76 19.84 6.85 -7.40
CA ALA A 76 19.56 6.18 -8.66
C ALA A 76 18.82 4.87 -8.41
N ASP A 77 19.25 4.12 -7.40
CA ASP A 77 18.62 2.86 -6.99
C ASP A 77 17.22 3.10 -6.42
N ALA A 78 17.04 4.13 -5.59
CA ALA A 78 15.74 4.49 -5.06
C ALA A 78 14.77 4.93 -6.17
N TYR A 79 15.25 5.69 -7.15
CA TYR A 79 14.44 6.02 -8.34
C TYR A 79 14.03 4.76 -9.10
N TYR A 80 14.95 3.82 -9.31
CA TYR A 80 14.67 2.57 -10.02
C TYR A 80 13.64 1.71 -9.28
N CYS A 81 13.84 1.47 -7.98
CA CYS A 81 12.90 0.74 -7.13
C CYS A 81 11.53 1.42 -7.06
N PHE A 82 11.50 2.75 -6.92
CA PHE A 82 10.26 3.52 -6.93
C PHE A 82 9.52 3.41 -8.25
N GLN A 83 10.21 3.49 -9.39
CA GLN A 83 9.62 3.31 -10.71
C GLN A 83 9.03 1.90 -10.87
N LEU A 84 9.72 0.86 -10.41
CA LEU A 84 9.21 -0.52 -10.42
C LEU A 84 7.92 -0.64 -9.61
N LEU A 85 7.94 -0.18 -8.35
CA LEU A 85 6.77 -0.25 -7.49
C LEU A 85 5.60 0.56 -8.05
N MET A 86 5.85 1.80 -8.47
CA MET A 86 4.84 2.65 -9.07
C MET A 86 4.27 2.07 -10.37
N SER A 87 5.01 1.23 -11.09
CA SER A 87 4.46 0.56 -12.27
C SER A 87 3.28 -0.35 -11.94
N GLU A 88 3.22 -0.86 -10.69
CA GLU A 88 2.17 -1.73 -10.17
C GLU A 88 1.05 -0.95 -9.46
N ILE A 89 1.39 0.10 -8.70
CA ILE A 89 0.42 0.80 -7.83
C ILE A 89 -0.05 2.17 -8.35
N LYS A 90 0.50 2.69 -9.46
CA LYS A 90 0.15 4.03 -9.98
C LYS A 90 -1.33 4.24 -10.25
N ASP A 91 -2.07 3.19 -10.60
CA ASP A 91 -3.50 3.30 -10.93
C ASP A 91 -4.31 3.79 -9.72
N ASN A 92 -3.84 3.52 -8.49
CA ASN A 92 -4.42 4.03 -7.25
C ASN A 92 -4.27 5.56 -7.08
N PHE A 93 -3.41 6.21 -7.86
CA PHE A 93 -3.15 7.66 -7.82
C PHE A 93 -3.81 8.41 -8.98
N ILE A 94 -4.37 7.70 -9.96
CA ILE A 94 -5.00 8.31 -11.13
C ILE A 94 -6.49 8.51 -10.85
N LYS A 95 -6.90 9.74 -10.56
CA LYS A 95 -8.30 10.10 -10.25
C LYS A 95 -9.33 9.60 -11.27
N THR A 96 -8.97 9.57 -12.56
CA THR A 96 -9.87 9.08 -13.62
C THR A 96 -10.07 7.57 -13.58
N LEU A 97 -9.20 6.84 -12.88
CA LEU A 97 -9.28 5.41 -12.67
C LEU A 97 -9.91 5.04 -11.32
N ASP A 98 -10.22 5.98 -10.43
CA ASP A 98 -10.76 5.67 -9.09
C ASP A 98 -11.91 4.66 -9.14
N ASN A 99 -12.88 4.85 -10.05
CA ASN A 99 -14.05 3.98 -10.25
C ASN A 99 -13.84 2.82 -11.26
N SER A 100 -12.60 2.60 -11.72
CA SER A 100 -12.27 1.55 -12.68
C SER A 100 -11.98 0.22 -12.01
N TYR A 101 -11.97 -0.87 -12.79
CA TYR A 101 -11.69 -2.22 -12.27
C TYR A 101 -10.26 -2.39 -11.73
N CYS A 102 -9.34 -1.49 -12.07
CA CYS A 102 -7.95 -1.48 -11.57
C CYS A 102 -7.67 -0.30 -10.64
N GLY A 103 -8.67 0.54 -10.36
CA GLY A 103 -8.53 1.67 -9.45
C GLY A 103 -8.64 1.29 -7.98
N ILE A 104 -8.45 2.30 -7.14
CA ILE A 104 -8.47 2.15 -5.70
C ILE A 104 -9.83 1.69 -5.16
N GLU A 105 -10.96 2.06 -5.78
CA GLU A 105 -12.28 1.58 -5.36
C GLU A 105 -12.45 0.07 -5.56
N SER A 106 -11.88 -0.48 -6.64
CA SER A 106 -11.86 -1.92 -6.88
C SER A 106 -11.02 -2.65 -5.83
N LEU A 107 -9.86 -2.10 -5.45
CA LEU A 107 -9.01 -2.66 -4.41
C LEU A 107 -9.70 -2.62 -3.04
N MET A 108 -10.32 -1.49 -2.69
CA MET A 108 -11.10 -1.35 -1.45
C MET A 108 -12.32 -2.28 -1.43
N SER A 109 -13.01 -2.44 -2.55
CA SER A 109 -14.15 -3.37 -2.66
C SER A 109 -13.72 -4.81 -2.44
N GLN A 110 -12.59 -5.23 -3.01
CA GLN A 110 -12.03 -6.57 -2.79
C GLN A 110 -11.61 -6.79 -1.33
N PHE A 111 -10.99 -5.79 -0.71
CA PHE A 111 -10.67 -5.84 0.72
C PHE A 111 -11.94 -5.99 1.57
N HIS A 112 -12.99 -5.22 1.26
CA HIS A 112 -14.25 -5.26 2.00
C HIS A 112 -15.02 -6.58 1.81
N GLU A 113 -14.99 -7.16 0.60
CA GLU A 113 -15.53 -8.51 0.33
C GLU A 113 -14.79 -9.58 1.13
N ARG A 114 -13.47 -9.48 1.24
CA ARG A 114 -12.69 -10.40 2.09
C ARG A 114 -13.02 -10.25 3.56
N LEU A 115 -13.20 -9.01 4.05
CA LEU A 115 -13.66 -8.77 5.42
C LEU A 115 -15.00 -9.46 5.68
N GLN A 116 -15.95 -9.35 4.75
CA GLN A 116 -17.25 -10.02 4.86
C GLN A 116 -17.13 -11.55 4.97
N ILE A 117 -16.21 -12.17 4.22
CA ILE A 117 -15.98 -13.61 4.24
C ILE A 117 -15.28 -14.05 5.53
N CYS A 118 -14.28 -13.28 5.99
CA CYS A 118 -13.48 -13.62 7.17
C CYS A 118 -14.23 -13.38 8.48
N ASP A 119 -14.91 -12.24 8.61
CA ASP A 119 -15.71 -11.85 9.77
C ASP A 119 -16.94 -11.04 9.35
N GLU A 120 -18.04 -11.75 9.08
CA GLU A 120 -19.32 -11.16 8.70
C GLU A 120 -19.89 -10.24 9.79
N ALA A 121 -19.62 -10.51 11.07
CA ALA A 121 -20.15 -9.70 12.16
C ALA A 121 -19.47 -8.32 12.20
N LEU A 122 -18.15 -8.28 12.08
CA LEU A 122 -17.40 -7.02 12.00
C LEU A 122 -17.74 -6.23 10.73
N TYR A 123 -17.83 -6.91 9.59
CA TYR A 123 -18.28 -6.31 8.33
C TYR A 123 -19.64 -5.62 8.47
N LYS A 124 -20.64 -6.33 9.03
CA LYS A 124 -21.98 -5.79 9.23
C LYS A 124 -21.96 -4.59 10.16
N HIS A 125 -21.24 -4.67 11.27
CA HIS A 125 -21.14 -3.57 12.23
C HIS A 125 -20.57 -2.29 11.60
N ILE A 126 -19.45 -2.39 10.88
CA ILE A 126 -18.84 -1.25 10.17
C ILE A 126 -19.79 -0.67 9.13
N THR A 127 -20.50 -1.53 8.39
CA THR A 127 -21.48 -1.15 7.37
C THR A 127 -22.71 -0.46 7.97
N ASP A 128 -23.24 -0.98 9.08
CA ASP A 128 -24.41 -0.47 9.80
C ASP A 128 -24.11 0.90 10.44
N LEU A 129 -22.86 1.12 10.88
CA LEU A 129 -22.37 2.43 11.29
C LEU A 129 -22.18 3.41 10.11
N ALA A 130 -22.39 2.97 8.87
CA ALA A 130 -22.13 3.73 7.64
C ALA A 130 -20.67 4.22 7.50
N ILE A 131 -19.72 3.50 8.08
CA ILE A 131 -18.28 3.78 7.92
C ILE A 131 -17.86 3.22 6.57
N LYS A 132 -17.47 4.10 5.66
CA LYS A 132 -17.05 3.69 4.33
C LYS A 132 -15.56 3.32 4.31
N PRO A 133 -15.14 2.30 3.54
CA PRO A 133 -13.73 1.91 3.41
C PRO A 133 -12.78 3.06 3.04
N GLN A 134 -13.26 4.05 2.29
CA GLN A 134 -12.46 5.23 1.91
C GLN A 134 -11.92 6.03 3.10
N PHE A 135 -12.56 5.92 4.28
CA PHE A 135 -12.16 6.68 5.47
C PHE A 135 -10.96 6.08 6.24
N TYR A 136 -10.58 4.84 5.93
CA TYR A 136 -9.45 4.16 6.60
C TYR A 136 -8.62 3.32 5.62
N ALA A 137 -9.25 2.43 4.85
CA ALA A 137 -8.57 1.45 4.01
C ALA A 137 -7.88 2.07 2.78
N PHE A 138 -8.34 3.23 2.28
CA PHE A 138 -7.68 3.92 1.17
C PHE A 138 -6.20 4.13 1.46
N ARG A 139 -5.89 4.67 2.65
CA ARG A 139 -4.52 5.00 3.06
C ARG A 139 -3.69 3.74 3.28
N TRP A 140 -4.27 2.75 3.95
CA TRP A 140 -3.63 1.46 4.20
C TRP A 140 -3.17 0.78 2.89
N LEU A 141 -4.05 0.78 1.89
CA LEU A 141 -3.82 0.06 0.64
C LEU A 141 -2.98 0.88 -0.35
N SER A 142 -3.26 2.17 -0.52
CA SER A 142 -2.56 3.02 -1.50
C SER A 142 -1.12 3.36 -1.09
N LEU A 143 -0.86 3.42 0.22
CA LEU A 143 0.46 3.75 0.77
C LEU A 143 1.16 2.54 1.41
N LEU A 144 0.66 1.33 1.19
CA LEU A 144 1.27 0.09 1.70
C LEU A 144 1.55 0.16 3.21
N LEU A 145 0.56 0.66 3.96
CA LEU A 145 0.59 0.85 5.42
C LEU A 145 1.65 1.84 5.95
N SER A 146 2.33 2.62 5.10
CA SER A 146 3.45 3.47 5.53
C SER A 146 3.08 4.61 6.50
N GLN A 147 1.80 4.96 6.62
CA GLN A 147 1.31 5.97 7.59
C GLN A 147 0.78 5.37 8.90
N GLU A 148 0.62 4.05 8.99
CA GLU A 148 0.04 3.41 10.18
C GLU A 148 1.11 2.92 11.16
N PHE A 149 2.35 2.77 10.68
CA PHE A 149 3.45 2.19 11.43
C PHE A 149 4.67 3.11 11.42
N PRO A 150 5.50 3.07 12.47
CA PRO A 150 6.80 3.74 12.45
C PRO A 150 7.71 3.10 11.40
N LEU A 151 8.69 3.86 10.89
CA LEU A 151 9.54 3.44 9.78
C LEU A 151 10.18 2.03 9.93
N PRO A 152 10.72 1.62 11.10
CA PRO A 152 11.25 0.25 11.26
C PRO A 152 10.22 -0.86 10.99
N ASP A 153 8.98 -0.64 11.39
CA ASP A 153 7.88 -1.58 11.19
C ASP A 153 7.39 -1.55 9.74
N VAL A 154 7.36 -0.36 9.12
CA VAL A 154 7.08 -0.23 7.67
C VAL A 154 8.08 -1.04 6.85
N ILE A 155 9.38 -0.96 7.17
CA ILE A 155 10.42 -1.74 6.51
C ILE A 155 10.17 -3.23 6.71
N THR A 156 9.85 -3.67 7.93
CA THR A 156 9.53 -5.08 8.23
C THR A 156 8.33 -5.61 7.44
N ILE A 157 7.27 -4.80 7.33
CA ILE A 157 6.10 -5.12 6.49
C ILE A 157 6.53 -5.24 5.03
N TRP A 158 7.32 -4.28 4.55
CA TRP A 158 7.73 -4.22 3.15
C TRP A 158 8.67 -5.34 2.75
N ASP A 159 9.57 -5.80 3.63
CA ASP A 159 10.37 -6.99 3.40
C ASP A 159 9.48 -8.23 3.16
N SER A 160 8.39 -8.34 3.93
CA SER A 160 7.42 -9.43 3.76
C SER A 160 6.59 -9.26 2.47
N LEU A 161 6.16 -8.04 2.16
CA LEU A 161 5.44 -7.75 0.92
C LEU A 161 6.30 -8.02 -0.31
N PHE A 162 7.54 -7.55 -0.35
CA PHE A 162 8.39 -7.67 -1.53
C PHE A 162 8.96 -9.07 -1.72
N SER A 163 9.11 -9.85 -0.65
CA SER A 163 9.44 -11.28 -0.75
C SER A 163 8.27 -12.16 -1.21
N ALA A 164 7.03 -11.72 -1.00
CA ALA A 164 5.84 -12.46 -1.40
C ALA A 164 5.52 -12.34 -2.91
N THR A 165 5.25 -13.48 -3.55
CA THR A 165 4.73 -13.53 -4.94
C THR A 165 3.36 -12.83 -5.05
N ASN A 166 2.58 -12.85 -3.98
CA ASN A 166 1.18 -12.40 -3.93
C ASN A 166 1.03 -11.10 -3.15
N ARG A 167 2.01 -10.20 -3.19
CA ARG A 167 2.15 -9.10 -2.20
C ARG A 167 0.90 -8.28 -1.90
N PHE A 168 0.07 -7.96 -2.89
CA PHE A 168 -1.17 -7.19 -2.64
C PHE A 168 -2.27 -8.02 -1.95
N ASN A 169 -2.25 -9.35 -2.12
CA ASN A 169 -3.09 -10.24 -1.30
C ASN A 169 -2.60 -10.26 0.14
N LEU A 170 -1.27 -10.37 0.34
CA LEU A 170 -0.68 -10.31 1.67
C LEU A 170 -0.97 -8.97 2.34
N LEU A 171 -0.86 -7.85 1.63
CA LEU A 171 -1.24 -6.53 2.12
C LEU A 171 -2.70 -6.49 2.60
N CYS A 172 -3.64 -7.03 1.82
CA CYS A 172 -5.04 -7.13 2.24
C CYS A 172 -5.17 -7.98 3.50
N ASN A 173 -4.44 -9.09 3.61
CA ASN A 173 -4.48 -9.96 4.78
C ASN A 173 -3.87 -9.30 6.02
N ILE A 174 -2.82 -8.49 5.88
CA ILE A 174 -2.27 -7.68 6.97
C ILE A 174 -3.32 -6.66 7.44
N CYS A 175 -4.03 -6.01 6.51
CA CYS A 175 -5.12 -5.09 6.87
C CYS A 175 -6.28 -5.82 7.60
N LEU A 176 -6.61 -7.06 7.20
CA LEU A 176 -7.60 -7.88 7.90
C LEU A 176 -7.11 -8.31 9.28
N ALA A 177 -5.84 -8.66 9.41
CA ALA A 177 -5.20 -8.98 10.67
C ALA A 177 -5.25 -7.79 11.65
N MET A 178 -5.07 -6.56 11.16
CA MET A 178 -5.24 -5.34 11.97
C MET A 178 -6.67 -5.22 12.50
N LEU A 179 -7.67 -5.39 11.63
CA LEU A 179 -9.07 -5.34 12.03
C LEU A 179 -9.43 -6.42 13.07
N GLU A 180 -8.89 -7.61 12.89
CA GLU A 180 -9.15 -8.73 13.78
C GLU A 180 -8.54 -8.52 15.18
N LYS A 181 -7.38 -7.87 15.27
CA LYS A 181 -6.75 -7.54 16.55
C LYS A 181 -7.55 -6.52 17.36
N GLU A 182 -8.13 -5.52 16.71
CA GLU A 182 -8.98 -4.51 17.36
C GLU A 182 -10.47 -4.89 17.39
N ARG A 183 -10.82 -6.10 16.95
CA ARG A 183 -12.20 -6.54 16.70
C ARG A 183 -13.17 -6.26 17.85
N ASP A 184 -12.82 -6.64 19.06
CA ASP A 184 -13.74 -6.55 20.20
C ASP A 184 -14.00 -5.07 20.60
N GLU A 185 -12.98 -4.21 20.46
CA GLU A 185 -13.14 -2.75 20.60
C GLU A 185 -13.99 -2.19 19.46
N LEU A 186 -13.76 -2.63 18.21
CA LEU A 186 -14.52 -2.18 17.05
C LEU A 186 -16.01 -2.53 17.15
N LEU A 187 -16.35 -3.76 17.55
CA LEU A 187 -17.73 -4.24 17.68
C LEU A 187 -18.52 -3.56 18.80
N SER A 188 -17.83 -3.11 19.85
CA SER A 188 -18.46 -2.40 20.96
C SER A 188 -18.51 -0.88 20.74
N ALA A 189 -17.82 -0.37 19.72
CA ALA A 189 -17.70 1.05 19.44
C ALA A 189 -18.90 1.62 18.65
N ASP A 190 -19.18 2.90 18.90
CA ASP A 190 -20.04 3.73 18.04
C ASP A 190 -19.26 4.25 16.82
N PHE A 191 -19.95 4.98 15.92
CA PHE A 191 -19.34 5.54 14.71
C PHE A 191 -18.03 6.28 14.99
N SER A 192 -18.03 7.20 15.96
CA SER A 192 -16.88 8.07 16.25
C SER A 192 -15.70 7.29 16.83
N THR A 193 -15.96 6.33 17.71
CA THR A 193 -14.92 5.50 18.32
C THR A 193 -14.37 4.47 17.35
N CYS A 194 -15.24 3.84 16.55
CA CYS A 194 -14.85 2.89 15.53
C CYS A 194 -13.98 3.57 14.47
N LEU A 195 -14.38 4.75 13.97
CA LEU A 195 -13.56 5.49 13.01
C LEU A 195 -12.19 5.90 13.59
N ARG A 196 -12.17 6.33 14.86
CA ARG A 196 -10.91 6.69 15.54
C ARG A 196 -9.96 5.50 15.68
N LEU A 197 -10.48 4.32 16.02
CA LEU A 197 -9.72 3.05 16.08
C LEU A 197 -9.13 2.72 14.71
N LEU A 198 -9.99 2.69 13.68
CA LEU A 198 -9.58 2.42 12.30
C LEU A 198 -8.55 3.42 11.74
N GLN A 199 -8.53 4.66 12.21
CA GLN A 199 -7.58 5.69 11.73
C GLN A 199 -6.31 5.79 12.56
N ASN A 200 -6.30 5.22 13.78
CA ASN A 200 -5.18 5.27 14.73
C ASN A 200 -5.01 3.88 15.36
N TYR A 201 -4.50 2.95 14.57
CA TYR A 201 -4.28 1.57 14.98
C TYR A 201 -3.32 1.51 16.18
N ARG A 202 -3.68 0.73 17.21
CA ARG A 202 -2.98 0.65 18.50
C ARG A 202 -2.46 -0.76 18.79
N GLU A 203 -1.51 -1.26 18.00
CA GLU A 203 -0.71 -2.44 18.40
C GLU A 203 0.59 -2.54 17.59
N ILE A 204 1.66 -3.06 18.20
CA ILE A 204 3.04 -2.83 17.72
C ILE A 204 3.77 -4.11 17.28
N ASP A 205 3.32 -5.31 17.64
CA ASP A 205 4.01 -6.51 17.16
C ASP A 205 3.65 -6.81 15.70
N VAL A 206 4.40 -6.14 14.81
CA VAL A 206 4.32 -6.29 13.36
C VAL A 206 4.65 -7.72 12.92
N GLY A 207 5.50 -8.45 13.66
CA GLY A 207 5.84 -9.84 13.37
C GLY A 207 4.65 -10.77 13.60
N GLN A 208 3.94 -10.62 14.72
CA GLN A 208 2.68 -11.33 14.97
C GLN A 208 1.61 -10.97 13.94
N LEU A 209 1.53 -9.70 13.55
CA LEU A 209 0.58 -9.24 12.54
C LEU A 209 0.84 -9.92 11.18
N ILE A 210 2.09 -9.96 10.73
CA ILE A 210 2.50 -10.63 9.49
C ILE A 210 2.27 -12.15 9.58
N SER A 211 2.63 -12.79 10.69
CA SER A 211 2.37 -14.23 10.89
C SER A 211 0.88 -14.54 10.79
N PHE A 212 0.04 -13.72 11.43
CA PHE A 212 -1.41 -13.91 11.37
C PHE A 212 -1.99 -13.64 9.98
N ALA A 213 -1.42 -12.68 9.23
CA ALA A 213 -1.78 -12.45 7.83
C ALA A 213 -1.48 -13.65 6.91
N HIS A 214 -0.40 -14.40 7.18
CA HIS A 214 -0.12 -15.65 6.48
C HIS A 214 -1.11 -16.77 6.84
N GLU A 215 -1.53 -16.87 8.10
CA GLU A 215 -2.56 -17.84 8.51
C GLU A 215 -3.91 -17.58 7.82
N LEU A 216 -4.26 -16.31 7.58
CA LEU A 216 -5.42 -15.92 6.78
C LEU A 216 -5.27 -16.35 5.31
N GLU A 217 -4.05 -16.27 4.75
CA GLU A 217 -3.78 -16.66 3.35
C GLU A 217 -3.95 -18.15 3.11
N ASP A 218 -3.47 -18.98 4.04
CA ASP A 218 -3.57 -20.44 3.98
C ASP A 218 -5.01 -20.96 4.18
N GLY A 219 -5.97 -20.06 4.46
CA GLY A 219 -7.36 -20.41 4.77
C GLY A 219 -7.50 -21.16 6.09
N LEU A 220 -6.49 -21.06 6.97
CA LEU A 220 -6.50 -21.66 8.31
C LEU A 220 -7.45 -20.90 9.25
N TYR A 221 -7.80 -19.67 8.89
CA TYR A 221 -8.62 -18.79 9.70
C TYR A 221 -9.90 -18.34 8.98
N ALA A 222 -11.06 -18.74 9.51
CA ALA A 222 -12.35 -18.15 9.18
C ALA A 222 -13.23 -18.20 10.44
N ARG A 223 -13.73 -17.05 10.91
CA ARG A 223 -14.67 -16.98 12.03
C ARG A 223 -16.11 -17.36 11.64
N CYS A 224 -16.35 -17.73 10.38
CA CYS A 224 -17.66 -18.01 9.83
C CYS A 224 -18.49 -18.88 10.79
N SER A 225 -19.63 -18.31 11.17
CA SER A 225 -20.48 -18.65 12.31
C SER A 225 -20.73 -20.14 12.51
N SER A 226 -20.78 -20.52 13.78
CA SER A 226 -21.31 -21.77 14.31
C SER A 226 -22.72 -22.10 13.77
N SER A 227 -22.76 -22.80 12.64
CA SER A 227 -23.75 -23.81 12.31
C SER A 227 -23.04 -24.93 11.55
N SER A 228 -22.75 -26.00 12.27
CA SER A 228 -22.21 -27.25 11.73
C SER A 228 -23.02 -27.72 10.52
N ILE A 229 -22.31 -28.24 9.52
CA ILE A 229 -22.76 -28.80 8.22
C ILE A 229 -22.80 -27.77 7.08
N ASP A 230 -21.63 -27.21 6.69
CA ASP A 230 -21.34 -26.94 5.25
C ASP A 230 -19.88 -26.54 4.94
N ASN A 231 -18.89 -27.07 5.68
CA ASN A 231 -17.46 -26.83 5.46
C ASN A 231 -16.91 -27.23 4.06
N ARG A 232 -17.74 -27.82 3.18
CA ARG A 232 -17.37 -28.09 1.77
C ARG A 232 -17.74 -26.95 0.82
N ASN A 233 -18.77 -26.17 1.12
CA ASN A 233 -19.24 -25.11 0.21
C ASN A 233 -18.36 -23.85 0.31
N SER A 234 -17.95 -23.44 1.51
CA SER A 234 -17.10 -22.25 1.69
C SER A 234 -15.69 -22.43 1.12
N LYS A 235 -15.07 -23.61 1.28
CA LYS A 235 -13.78 -23.92 0.62
C LYS A 235 -13.86 -23.81 -0.89
N ASN A 236 -14.93 -24.38 -1.49
CA ASN A 236 -15.17 -24.27 -2.93
C ASN A 236 -15.41 -22.82 -3.38
N GLN A 237 -15.96 -21.96 -2.54
CA GLN A 237 -16.25 -20.57 -2.88
C GLN A 237 -14.98 -19.69 -2.81
N VAL A 238 -14.17 -19.89 -1.77
CA VAL A 238 -12.85 -19.26 -1.61
C VAL A 238 -11.91 -19.68 -2.75
N GLU A 239 -11.81 -20.98 -3.05
CA GLU A 239 -11.04 -21.49 -4.21
C GLU A 239 -11.56 -20.96 -5.56
N LYS A 240 -12.88 -20.76 -5.71
CA LYS A 240 -13.48 -20.14 -6.91
C LYS A 240 -13.10 -18.67 -7.07
N VAL A 241 -13.13 -17.89 -5.99
CA VAL A 241 -12.74 -16.47 -6.04
C VAL A 241 -11.24 -16.35 -6.35
N PHE A 242 -10.39 -17.13 -5.69
CA PHE A 242 -8.96 -17.16 -5.96
C PHE A 242 -8.61 -17.65 -7.37
N SER A 243 -9.27 -18.69 -7.87
CA SER A 243 -9.08 -19.17 -9.25
C SER A 243 -9.58 -18.17 -10.29
N ALA A 244 -10.68 -17.47 -10.04
CA ALA A 244 -11.16 -16.38 -10.89
C ALA A 244 -10.17 -15.21 -10.92
N GLN A 245 -9.57 -14.85 -9.78
CA GLN A 245 -8.55 -13.80 -9.68
C GLN A 245 -7.25 -14.18 -10.40
N LYS A 246 -6.75 -15.41 -10.19
CA LYS A 246 -5.58 -15.94 -10.92
C LYS A 246 -5.82 -15.95 -12.44
N SER A 247 -7.03 -16.32 -12.86
CA SER A 247 -7.42 -16.31 -14.28
C SER A 247 -7.45 -14.88 -14.86
N LYS A 248 -7.97 -13.89 -14.10
CA LYS A 248 -7.96 -12.48 -14.51
C LYS A 248 -6.53 -11.91 -14.61
N LEU A 249 -5.65 -12.24 -13.65
CA LEU A 249 -4.26 -11.80 -13.67
C LEU A 249 -3.50 -12.39 -14.88
N ILE A 250 -3.66 -13.70 -15.13
CA ILE A 250 -3.07 -14.38 -16.30
C ILE A 250 -3.60 -13.78 -17.61
N ALA A 251 -4.89 -13.48 -17.69
CA ALA A 251 -5.47 -12.83 -18.86
C ALA A 251 -4.91 -11.42 -19.08
N SER A 252 -4.74 -10.63 -18.02
CA SER A 252 -4.13 -9.30 -18.07
C SER A 252 -2.67 -9.36 -18.55
N LEU A 253 -1.86 -10.25 -17.95
CA LEU A 253 -0.47 -10.47 -18.35
C LEU A 253 -0.36 -10.96 -19.80
N SER A 254 -1.22 -11.89 -20.21
CA SER A 254 -1.26 -12.37 -21.60
C SER A 254 -1.60 -11.24 -22.58
N ASN A 255 -2.56 -10.38 -22.25
CA ASN A 255 -2.90 -9.22 -23.07
C ASN A 255 -1.77 -8.20 -23.10
N PHE A 256 -1.08 -7.97 -21.98
CA PHE A 256 0.09 -7.09 -21.93
C PHE A 256 1.23 -7.60 -22.82
N ILE A 257 1.58 -8.89 -22.71
CA ILE A 257 2.61 -9.53 -23.55
C ILE A 257 2.22 -9.48 -25.04
N LYS A 258 0.96 -9.76 -25.39
CA LYS A 258 0.47 -9.65 -26.78
C LYS A 258 0.53 -8.22 -27.33
N THR A 259 0.35 -7.22 -26.47
CA THR A 259 0.41 -5.81 -26.85
C THR A 259 1.86 -5.37 -27.10
N PHE A 260 2.81 -5.89 -26.32
CA PHE A 260 4.24 -5.65 -26.54
C PHE A 260 4.81 -6.41 -27.72
N SER A 261 4.35 -7.63 -28.01
CA SER A 261 4.81 -8.41 -29.16
C SER A 261 4.34 -7.87 -30.52
N LYS A 262 3.47 -6.86 -30.55
CA LYS A 262 2.95 -6.22 -31.77
C LYS A 262 3.63 -4.88 -32.11
N LYS A 263 4.61 -4.43 -31.32
CA LYS A 263 5.47 -3.28 -31.64
C LYS A 263 6.89 -3.75 -31.93
#